data_AF-R5JB41-F1
#
_entry.id   AF-R5JB41-F1
#
_cell.length_a   1.000
_cell.length_b   1.000
_cell.length_c   1.000
_cell.angle_alpha   90.00
_cell.angle_beta   90.00
_cell.angle_gamma   90.00
#
_symmetry.space_group_name_H-M   'P 1'
#
loop_
_entity.id
_entity.type
_entity.pdbx_description
1 polymer ?
#
loop_
_entity_poly.entity_id
_entity_poly.type
_entity_poly.pdbx_seq_one_letter_code
_entity_poly.pdbx_strand_id
1 'polypeptide(L)'
;MNKKGFTLVELLAVITILAVIALITTPIIFGVVEDSRMNSFTRSVEEMRNVIDMDYNEYGRNGTVTYKYSNNKLVCVECDGGSDLELDFTGEIDDATGTFYNNDGKITLTVENNAYRATDDGSGEVVTVKK
;
A
#
# COMPACT_ATOMS: atom_id res chain seq x y z
N MET A 1 30.30 -42.74 -28.66
CA MET A 1 29.27 -41.94 -27.95
C MET A 1 28.35 -41.32 -28.98
N ASN A 2 27.11 -41.81 -29.10
CA ASN A 2 26.08 -41.19 -29.94
C ASN A 2 25.45 -40.02 -29.19
N LYS A 3 25.84 -38.79 -29.53
CA LYS A 3 25.14 -37.59 -29.04
C LYS A 3 23.95 -37.32 -29.97
N LYS A 4 22.75 -37.68 -29.54
CA LYS A 4 21.52 -37.19 -30.18
C LYS A 4 21.34 -35.73 -29.76
N GLY A 5 21.43 -34.82 -30.73
CA GLY A 5 21.09 -33.41 -30.55
C GLY A 5 19.59 -33.19 -30.79
N PHE A 6 19.03 -32.15 -30.17
CA PHE A 6 17.69 -31.66 -30.49
C PHE A 6 17.64 -31.11 -31.92
N THR A 7 16.53 -31.33 -32.61
CA THR A 7 16.28 -30.75 -33.93
C THR A 7 15.73 -29.33 -33.80
N LEU A 8 15.95 -28.50 -34.82
CA LEU A 8 15.43 -27.13 -34.83
C LEU A 8 13.89 -27.08 -34.80
N VAL A 9 13.22 -28.08 -35.39
CA VAL A 9 11.75 -28.16 -35.42
C VAL A 9 11.18 -28.44 -34.04
N GLU A 10 11.83 -29.32 -33.26
CA GLU A 10 11.43 -29.58 -31.88
C GLU A 10 11.56 -28.33 -31.01
N LEU A 11 12.66 -27.59 -31.14
CA LEU A 11 12.84 -26.33 -30.42
C LEU A 11 11.84 -25.25 -30.86
N LEU A 12 11.55 -25.17 -32.16
CA LEU A 12 10.58 -24.22 -32.70
C LEU A 12 9.18 -24.50 -32.16
N ALA A 13 8.72 -25.76 -32.20
CA ALA A 13 7.40 -26.14 -31.71
C ALA A 13 7.20 -25.74 -30.23
N VAL A 14 8.21 -25.97 -29.38
CA VAL A 14 8.15 -25.60 -27.96
C VAL A 14 8.05 -24.09 -27.77
N ILE A 15 8.89 -23.31 -28.43
CA ILE A 15 8.87 -21.84 -28.31
C ILE A 15 7.54 -21.27 -28.84
N THR A 16 6.99 -21.85 -29.91
CA THR A 16 5.71 -21.41 -30.48
C THR A 16 4.56 -21.61 -29.49
N ILE A 17 4.51 -22.76 -28.82
CA ILE A 17 3.50 -23.04 -27.79
C ILE A 17 3.67 -22.10 -26.59
N LEU A 18 4.90 -21.90 -26.10
CA LEU A 18 5.18 -20.97 -24.99
C LEU A 18 4.78 -19.53 -25.34
N ALA A 19 5.02 -19.09 -26.58
CA ALA A 19 4.65 -17.76 -27.04
C ALA A 19 3.14 -17.55 -27.07
N VAL A 20 2.36 -18.52 -27.55
CA VAL A 20 0.89 -18.44 -27.54
C VAL A 20 0.34 -18.38 -26.12
N ILE A 21 0.87 -19.20 -25.21
CA ILE A 21 0.47 -19.17 -23.79
C ILE A 21 0.81 -17.80 -23.17
N ALA A 22 2.03 -17.31 -23.36
CA ALA A 22 2.48 -16.02 -22.83
C ALA A 22 1.61 -14.85 -23.34
N LEU A 23 1.21 -14.89 -24.61
CA LEU A 23 0.37 -13.87 -25.21
C LEU A 23 -1.00 -13.75 -24.53
N ILE A 24 -1.61 -14.87 -24.16
CA ILE A 24 -2.92 -14.88 -23.47
C ILE A 24 -2.78 -14.55 -21.98
N THR A 25 -1.68 -14.95 -21.33
CA THR A 25 -1.51 -14.78 -19.88
C THR A 25 -1.11 -13.37 -19.46
N THR A 26 -0.37 -12.63 -20.29
CA THR A 26 0.09 -11.27 -19.97
C THR A 26 -0.99 -10.29 -19.49
N PRO A 27 -2.15 -10.10 -20.15
CA PRO A 27 -3.17 -9.17 -19.66
C PRO A 27 -3.77 -9.59 -18.31
N ILE A 28 -3.92 -10.90 -18.07
CA ILE A 28 -4.46 -11.44 -16.81
C ILE A 28 -3.50 -11.13 -15.66
N ILE A 29 -2.20 -11.35 -15.88
CA ILE A 29 -1.16 -11.06 -14.88
C ILE A 29 -1.15 -9.57 -14.54
N PHE A 30 -1.32 -8.66 -15.52
CA PHE A 30 -1.38 -7.23 -15.23
C PHE A 30 -2.57 -6.85 -14.32
N GLY A 31 -3.75 -7.43 -14.53
CA GLY A 31 -4.90 -7.21 -13.64
C GLY A 31 -4.63 -7.67 -12.21
N VAL A 32 -4.12 -8.89 -12.04
CA VAL A 32 -3.80 -9.45 -10.71
C VAL A 32 -2.71 -8.63 -10.00
N VAL A 33 -1.69 -8.18 -10.74
CA VAL A 33 -0.62 -7.34 -10.19
C VAL A 33 -1.18 -5.99 -9.73
N GLU A 34 -2.06 -5.37 -10.51
CA GLU A 34 -2.70 -4.12 -10.14
C GLU A 34 -3.56 -4.26 -8.88
N ASP A 35 -4.40 -5.28 -8.81
CA ASP A 35 -5.23 -5.57 -7.63
C ASP A 35 -4.36 -5.84 -6.40
N SER A 36 -3.25 -6.57 -6.57
CA SER A 36 -2.30 -6.84 -5.50
C SER A 36 -1.62 -5.56 -4.99
N ARG A 37 -1.26 -4.64 -5.90
CA ARG A 37 -0.67 -3.34 -5.54
C ARG A 37 -1.68 -2.46 -4.80
N MET A 38 -2.90 -2.36 -5.29
CA MET A 38 -3.96 -1.59 -4.63
C MET A 38 -4.28 -2.17 -3.25
N ASN A 39 -4.39 -3.49 -3.13
CA ASN A 39 -4.65 -4.14 -1.84
C ASN A 39 -3.49 -3.96 -0.85
N SER A 40 -2.23 -4.01 -1.32
CA SER A 40 -1.07 -3.73 -0.48
C SER A 40 -1.10 -2.29 0.04
N PHE A 41 -1.43 -1.33 -0.83
CA PHE A 41 -1.57 0.07 -0.45
C PHE A 41 -2.67 0.27 0.60
N THR A 42 -3.86 -0.31 0.40
CA THR A 42 -4.96 -0.26 1.38
C THR A 42 -4.53 -0.81 2.74
N ARG A 43 -3.86 -1.98 2.76
CA ARG A 43 -3.39 -2.61 4.00
C ARG A 43 -2.38 -1.74 4.76
N SER A 44 -1.47 -1.10 4.06
CA SER A 44 -0.51 -0.18 4.70
C SER A 44 -1.21 1.01 5.33
N VAL A 45 -2.27 1.54 4.69
CA VAL A 45 -3.08 2.64 5.25
C VAL A 45 -3.90 2.17 6.47
N GLU A 46 -4.45 0.95 6.44
CA GLU A 46 -5.11 0.34 7.59
C GLU A 46 -4.15 0.14 8.77
N GLU A 47 -2.90 -0.26 8.50
CA GLU A 47 -1.86 -0.38 9.52
C GLU A 47 -1.51 0.99 10.13
N MET A 48 -1.34 2.04 9.32
CA MET A 48 -1.14 3.41 9.82
C MET A 48 -2.28 3.84 10.75
N ARG A 49 -3.54 3.53 10.38
CA ARG A 49 -4.71 3.82 11.21
C ARG A 49 -4.63 3.12 12.57
N ASN A 50 -4.21 1.86 12.60
CA ASN A 50 -4.04 1.11 13.85
C ASN A 50 -2.93 1.71 14.73
N VAL A 51 -1.81 2.12 14.14
CA VAL A 51 -0.71 2.80 14.86
C VAL A 51 -1.19 4.13 15.45
N ILE A 52 -2.00 4.88 14.71
CA ILE A 52 -2.61 6.15 15.18
C ILE A 52 -3.57 5.90 16.35
N ASP A 53 -4.43 4.89 16.24
CA ASP A 53 -5.36 4.55 17.32
C ASP A 53 -4.60 4.11 18.58
N MET A 54 -3.55 3.32 18.41
CA MET A 54 -2.68 2.90 19.52
C MET A 54 -2.02 4.10 20.21
N ASP A 55 -1.39 5.00 19.45
CA ASP A 55 -0.78 6.22 20.00
C ASP A 55 -1.79 7.10 20.75
N TYR A 56 -2.98 7.30 20.16
CA TYR A 56 -4.03 8.12 20.77
C TYR A 56 -4.42 7.59 22.16
N ASN A 57 -4.58 6.27 22.27
CA ASN A 57 -5.00 5.61 23.50
C ASN A 57 -3.86 5.46 24.51
N GLU A 58 -2.64 5.11 24.08
CA GLU A 58 -1.49 4.89 24.94
C GLU A 58 -1.08 6.17 25.69
N TYR A 59 -1.09 7.31 24.98
CA TYR A 59 -0.73 8.61 25.55
C TYR A 59 -1.92 9.37 26.15
N GLY A 60 -3.13 8.79 26.14
CA GLY A 60 -4.34 9.42 26.69
C GLY A 60 -4.63 10.79 26.06
N ARG A 61 -4.47 10.89 24.74
CA ARG A 61 -4.70 12.13 24.01
C ARG A 61 -6.18 12.50 24.05
N ASN A 62 -6.48 13.79 23.94
CA ASN A 62 -7.85 14.30 24.01
C ASN A 62 -8.10 15.34 22.91
N GLY A 63 -9.33 15.37 22.39
CA GLY A 63 -9.72 16.25 21.30
C GLY A 63 -9.15 15.79 19.96
N THR A 64 -9.07 16.73 19.02
CA THR A 64 -8.57 16.48 17.67
C THR A 64 -7.05 16.46 17.64
N VAL A 65 -6.47 15.32 17.30
CA VAL A 65 -5.03 15.13 17.06
C VAL A 65 -4.80 14.93 15.57
N THR A 66 -3.76 15.57 15.03
CA THR A 66 -3.40 15.46 13.61
C THR A 66 -2.16 14.58 13.45
N TYR A 67 -2.17 13.74 12.42
CA TYR A 67 -1.03 12.92 12.03
C TYR A 67 -0.71 13.13 10.55
N LYS A 68 0.55 12.94 10.20
CA LYS A 68 1.04 13.06 8.83
C LYS A 68 1.93 11.89 8.47
N TYR A 69 1.80 11.44 7.24
CA TYR A 69 2.72 10.49 6.64
C TYR A 69 3.46 11.17 5.47
N SER A 70 4.78 11.13 5.48
CA SER A 70 5.63 11.63 4.39
C SER A 70 7.04 11.07 4.55
N ASN A 71 7.75 10.85 3.44
CA ASN A 71 9.12 10.31 3.44
C ASN A 71 9.26 9.04 4.29
N ASN A 72 8.27 8.14 4.19
CA ASN A 72 8.20 6.89 4.94
C ASN A 72 8.14 7.05 6.46
N LYS A 73 7.73 8.21 6.94
CA LYS A 73 7.58 8.49 8.37
C LYS A 73 6.15 8.87 8.67
N LEU A 74 5.57 8.17 9.63
CA LEU A 74 4.31 8.53 10.25
C LEU A 74 4.61 9.36 11.49
N VAL A 75 4.05 10.56 11.59
CA VAL A 75 4.29 11.48 12.70
C VAL A 75 2.97 11.97 13.29
N CYS A 76 2.93 12.06 14.60
CA CYS A 76 1.92 12.78 15.36
C CYS A 76 2.36 14.24 15.47
N VAL A 77 1.54 15.17 15.00
CA VAL A 77 1.88 16.59 14.89
C VAL A 77 1.73 17.28 16.25
N GLU A 78 2.78 17.98 16.69
CA GLU A 78 2.82 18.73 17.97
C GLU A 78 2.50 17.88 19.23
N CYS A 79 2.80 16.58 19.15
CA CYS A 79 2.42 15.58 20.14
C CYS A 79 3.42 15.37 21.29
N ASP A 80 4.62 15.95 21.21
CA ASP A 80 5.66 15.93 22.25
C ASP A 80 6.05 17.36 22.64
N GLY A 81 5.34 17.93 23.61
CA GLY A 81 5.63 19.28 24.11
C GLY A 81 5.54 20.40 23.06
N GLY A 82 4.73 20.20 22.00
CA GLY A 82 4.64 21.11 20.85
C GLY A 82 5.57 20.76 19.69
N SER A 83 6.27 19.64 19.75
CA SER A 83 7.06 19.08 18.64
C SER A 83 6.45 17.81 18.07
N ASP A 84 6.85 17.43 16.86
CA ASP A 84 6.34 16.23 16.17
C ASP A 84 6.95 14.96 16.78
N LEU A 85 6.11 13.95 17.01
CA LEU A 85 6.51 12.64 17.50
C LEU A 85 6.44 11.63 16.36
N GLU A 86 7.57 11.00 16.01
CA GLU A 86 7.61 9.90 15.04
C GLU A 86 7.02 8.64 15.65
N LEU A 87 6.10 8.01 14.93
CA LEU A 87 5.45 6.77 15.33
C LEU A 87 6.13 5.59 14.65
N ASP A 88 6.18 4.45 15.35
CA ASP A 88 6.75 3.21 14.84
C ASP A 88 5.81 2.59 13.79
N PHE A 89 5.96 3.03 12.56
CA PHE A 89 5.31 2.46 11.39
C PHE A 89 6.37 1.81 10.50
N THR A 90 6.25 0.50 10.30
CA THR A 90 7.25 -0.28 9.55
C THR A 90 6.97 -0.39 8.06
N GLY A 91 5.79 0.06 7.62
CA GLY A 91 5.42 0.02 6.22
C GLY A 91 6.18 1.03 5.37
N GLU A 92 6.40 0.67 4.12
CA GLU A 92 6.97 1.54 3.10
C GLU A 92 5.96 1.68 1.96
N ILE A 93 5.67 2.93 1.62
CA ILE A 93 4.82 3.27 0.48
C ILE A 93 5.53 4.34 -0.34
N ASP A 94 5.95 3.94 -1.55
CA ASP A 94 6.63 4.82 -2.50
C ASP A 94 5.79 6.05 -2.84
N ASP A 95 6.44 7.22 -2.81
CA ASP A 95 5.87 8.52 -3.18
C ASP A 95 4.51 8.83 -2.53
N ALA A 96 4.29 8.31 -1.32
CA ALA A 96 3.05 8.50 -0.61
C ALA A 96 3.11 9.66 0.39
N THR A 97 2.01 10.40 0.45
CA THR A 97 1.75 11.39 1.48
C THR A 97 0.38 11.12 2.10
N GLY A 98 0.23 11.42 3.39
CA GLY A 98 -0.99 11.16 4.10
C GLY A 98 -1.28 12.17 5.20
N THR A 99 -2.55 12.41 5.44
CA THR A 99 -3.06 13.19 6.57
C THR A 99 -4.13 12.40 7.29
N PHE A 100 -4.09 12.44 8.61
CA PHE A 100 -5.07 11.77 9.46
C PHE A 100 -5.49 12.72 10.58
N TYR A 101 -6.73 12.60 11.00
CA TYR A 101 -7.27 13.31 12.15
C TYR A 101 -7.96 12.28 13.04
N ASN A 102 -7.53 12.18 14.29
CA ASN A 102 -8.23 11.42 15.31
C ASN A 102 -8.97 12.41 16.20
N ASN A 103 -10.30 12.39 16.14
CA ASN A 103 -11.16 13.18 17.00
C ASN A 103 -11.89 12.27 17.98
N ASP A 104 -11.31 12.12 19.18
CA ASP A 104 -11.85 11.29 20.27
C ASP A 104 -12.19 9.86 19.83
N GLY A 105 -11.25 9.20 19.13
CA GLY A 105 -11.37 7.82 18.63
C GLY A 105 -11.98 7.71 17.23
N LYS A 106 -12.54 8.79 16.67
CA LYS A 106 -13.00 8.81 15.28
C LYS A 106 -11.87 9.26 14.36
N ILE A 107 -11.31 8.32 13.59
CA ILE A 107 -10.20 8.58 12.67
C ILE A 107 -10.73 8.87 11.27
N THR A 108 -10.45 10.06 10.75
CA THR A 108 -10.58 10.37 9.31
C THR A 108 -9.20 10.43 8.67
N LEU A 109 -9.05 9.96 7.44
CA LEU A 109 -7.76 9.93 6.76
C LEU A 109 -7.86 10.17 5.27
N THR A 110 -6.76 10.65 4.70
CA THR A 110 -6.49 10.65 3.26
C THR A 110 -5.03 10.31 3.06
N VAL A 111 -4.75 9.25 2.33
CA VAL A 111 -3.38 8.84 1.95
C VAL A 111 -3.35 8.66 0.46
N GLU A 112 -2.32 9.16 -0.19
CA GLU A 112 -2.21 9.11 -1.64
C GLU A 112 -0.78 8.96 -2.13
N ASN A 113 -0.62 8.25 -3.25
CA ASN A 113 0.62 8.22 -4.02
C ASN A 113 0.32 8.51 -5.49
N ASN A 114 1.25 8.18 -6.38
CA ASN A 114 1.10 8.38 -7.83
C ASN A 114 -0.01 7.54 -8.47
N ALA A 115 -0.40 6.40 -7.88
CA ALA A 115 -1.34 5.45 -8.48
C ALA A 115 -2.70 5.37 -7.76
N TYR A 116 -2.72 5.55 -6.44
CA TYR A 116 -3.86 5.29 -5.57
C TYR A 116 -4.13 6.45 -4.61
N ARG A 117 -5.37 6.52 -4.15
CA ARG A 117 -5.81 7.36 -3.03
C ARG A 117 -6.73 6.56 -2.13
N ALA A 118 -6.39 6.47 -0.85
CA ALA A 118 -7.19 5.86 0.20
C ALA A 118 -7.80 6.96 1.09
N THR A 119 -9.06 6.79 1.47
CA THR A 119 -9.79 7.71 2.34
C THR A 119 -10.67 6.96 3.34
N ASP A 120 -10.80 7.51 4.54
CA ASP A 120 -11.81 7.13 5.53
C ASP A 120 -12.43 8.42 6.07
N ASP A 121 -13.75 8.53 6.04
CA ASP A 121 -14.53 9.67 6.55
C ASP A 121 -14.88 9.52 8.05
N GLY A 122 -14.24 8.57 8.72
CA GLY A 122 -14.49 8.17 10.09
C GLY A 122 -15.62 7.16 10.24
N SER A 123 -16.02 6.50 9.15
CA SER A 123 -16.82 5.28 9.19
C SER A 123 -16.03 4.09 9.72
N GLY A 124 -14.70 4.15 9.62
CA GLY A 124 -13.80 3.06 9.99
C GLY A 124 -13.53 2.07 8.85
N GLU A 125 -14.00 2.39 7.65
CA GLU A 125 -13.74 1.63 6.42
C GLU A 125 -12.79 2.43 5.52
N VAL A 126 -11.65 1.86 5.19
CA VAL A 126 -10.68 2.47 4.26
C VAL A 126 -11.12 2.17 2.83
N VAL A 127 -11.51 3.21 2.11
CA VAL A 127 -11.87 3.10 0.69
C VAL A 127 -10.71 3.57 -0.16
N THR A 128 -10.18 2.66 -0.99
CA THR A 128 -9.09 2.96 -1.93
C THR A 128 -9.60 3.05 -3.35
N VAL A 129 -9.21 4.11 -4.04
CA VAL A 129 -9.51 4.34 -5.45
C VAL A 129 -8.24 4.53 -6.26
N LYS A 130 -8.25 4.07 -7.50
CA LYS A 130 -7.22 4.36 -8.50
C LYS A 130 -7.35 5.80 -8.99
N LYS A 131 -6.21 6.46 -9.22
CA LYS A 131 -6.13 7.81 -9.81
C LYS A 131 -6.21 7.77 -11.34
#